data_AF-A0A7W2DW18-F1
#
_entry.id   AF-A0A7W2DW18-F1
#
_cell.length_a   1.000
_cell.length_b   1.000
_cell.length_c   1.000
_cell.angle_alpha   90.00
_cell.angle_beta   90.00
_cell.angle_gamma   90.00
#
_symmetry.space_group_name_H-M   'P 1'
#
loop_
_entity.id
_entity.type
_entity.pdbx_description
1 polymer ?
#
loop_
_entity_poly.entity_id
_entity_poly.type
_entity_poly.pdbx_seq_one_letter_code
_entity_poly.pdbx_strand_id
1 'polypeptide(L)'
;MAKNSSSETLVPATVWLARGRHTGHEPEQDVRRNLIALKAAGVLDDFLDLDPVEAARSTVLHPREAAADPGPSARRLFEARWRVADDVTVRAQLTTYDPENRRKDGEGVVWVLAAEAERAWDPHWPSPATMFWPDSEQVPWDHDTVPGVRLREVNHLPKEGDEIRHRLRDCVRGSWNVHLVVHEAMTPDARGMRPLSAFLPPSLRHRVVEHRATPEQAQTADFEMKRELNVRMPRGGAVVLPAAVRGTEYEAERFTVRTVFLDGSEPTEVLRTLLEFAALPRPLPEDAERALARLRQGWHLLTPEEELVHAQAMVVRYAEALDAMTKSCDLYKEAAEAARAALADFTGGEGAPRPPVTGEAGADRSPMDTLARTFGRFRLPKK
;
A
#
# COMPACT_ATOMS: atom_id res chain seq x y z
N MET A 1 25.54 17.56 7.83
CA MET A 1 24.70 16.56 7.14
C MET A 1 23.51 16.27 8.04
N ALA A 2 22.35 16.84 7.73
CA ALA A 2 21.15 16.65 8.53
C ALA A 2 20.61 15.24 8.27
N LYS A 3 20.47 14.43 9.33
CA LYS A 3 19.72 13.18 9.28
C LYS A 3 18.26 13.57 9.05
N ASN A 4 17.71 13.27 7.87
CA ASN A 4 16.26 13.29 7.67
C ASN A 4 15.68 12.23 8.60
N SER A 5 15.21 12.66 9.77
CA SER A 5 14.25 11.93 10.57
C SER A 5 12.96 11.89 9.77
N SER A 6 12.83 10.87 8.90
CA SER A 6 11.57 10.48 8.31
C SER A 6 10.64 10.13 9.46
N SER A 7 9.61 10.96 9.66
CA SER A 7 8.45 10.61 10.46
C SER A 7 7.88 9.32 9.88
N GLU A 8 8.22 8.17 10.46
CA GLU A 8 7.75 6.87 9.98
C GLU A 8 6.26 6.75 10.30
N THR A 9 5.44 6.95 9.26
CA THR A 9 4.00 6.71 9.27
C THR A 9 3.72 5.27 9.70
N LEU A 10 2.75 5.08 10.59
CA LEU A 10 2.31 3.75 11.04
C LEU A 10 1.14 3.26 10.18
N VAL A 11 1.02 1.94 10.04
CA VAL A 11 -0.16 1.32 9.42
C VAL A 11 -1.40 1.63 10.28
N PRO A 12 -2.44 2.27 9.74
CA PRO A 12 -3.68 2.54 10.48
C PRO A 12 -4.38 1.24 10.92
N ALA A 13 -5.02 1.24 12.09
CA ALA A 13 -5.74 0.06 12.59
C ALA A 13 -6.93 -0.37 11.72
N THR A 14 -7.44 0.52 10.86
CA THR A 14 -8.53 0.26 9.88
C THR A 14 -8.05 -0.46 8.63
N VAL A 15 -6.73 -0.62 8.45
CA VAL A 15 -6.11 -1.02 7.20
C VAL A 15 -5.58 -2.46 7.26
N TRP A 16 -5.87 -3.22 6.21
CA TRP A 16 -5.30 -4.53 5.94
C TRP A 16 -4.43 -4.46 4.68
N LEU A 17 -3.19 -4.96 4.77
CA LEU A 17 -2.20 -4.90 3.69
C LEU A 17 -1.54 -6.26 3.52
N ALA A 18 -1.40 -6.67 2.26
CA ALA A 18 -0.62 -7.84 1.87
C ALA A 18 0.04 -7.61 0.51
N ARG A 19 1.14 -8.34 0.30
CA ARG A 19 1.89 -8.38 -0.96
C ARG A 19 2.38 -9.79 -1.18
N GLY A 20 2.45 -10.20 -2.44
CA GLY A 20 2.99 -11.49 -2.81
C GLY A 20 3.17 -11.62 -4.31
N ARG A 21 3.16 -12.85 -4.79
CA ARG A 21 3.35 -13.21 -6.18
C ARG A 21 2.31 -14.22 -6.66
N HIS A 22 2.02 -14.16 -7.95
CA HIS A 22 1.23 -15.14 -8.65
C HIS A 22 2.11 -15.84 -9.70
N THR A 23 2.23 -17.16 -9.64
CA THR A 23 3.13 -17.92 -10.53
C THR A 23 2.47 -18.41 -11.82
N GLY A 24 1.15 -18.31 -11.93
CA GLY A 24 0.41 -18.67 -13.15
C GLY A 24 0.41 -17.58 -14.24
N HIS A 25 -0.02 -17.96 -15.44
CA HIS A 25 0.04 -17.12 -16.65
C HIS A 25 -1.04 -16.03 -16.75
N GLU A 26 -2.23 -16.26 -16.20
CA GLU A 26 -3.39 -15.36 -16.33
C GLU A 26 -4.03 -15.00 -14.98
N PRO A 27 -3.30 -14.37 -14.04
CA PRO A 27 -3.84 -13.98 -12.74
C PRO A 27 -5.15 -13.17 -12.86
N GLU A 28 -5.19 -12.22 -13.81
CA GLU A 28 -6.34 -11.32 -13.95
C GLU A 28 -7.64 -12.06 -14.28
N GLN A 29 -7.57 -13.20 -14.96
CA GLN A 29 -8.76 -13.97 -15.32
C GLN A 29 -9.36 -14.66 -14.10
N ASP A 30 -8.53 -15.19 -13.21
CA ASP A 30 -8.97 -15.80 -11.96
C ASP A 30 -9.67 -14.77 -11.07
N VAL A 31 -9.13 -13.55 -11.02
CA VAL A 31 -9.73 -12.46 -10.26
C VAL A 31 -11.10 -12.06 -10.79
N ARG A 32 -11.21 -11.85 -12.10
CA ARG A 32 -12.50 -11.53 -12.74
C ARG A 32 -13.56 -12.59 -12.45
N ARG A 33 -13.20 -13.87 -12.61
CA ARG A 33 -14.13 -14.98 -12.37
C ARG A 33 -14.62 -14.99 -10.92
N ASN A 34 -13.72 -14.79 -9.97
CA ASN A 34 -14.08 -14.74 -8.55
C ASN A 34 -14.97 -13.54 -8.21
N LEU A 35 -14.61 -12.34 -8.67
CA LEU A 35 -15.40 -11.11 -8.45
C LEU A 35 -16.81 -11.23 -9.02
N ILE A 36 -16.96 -11.73 -10.25
CA ILE A 36 -18.27 -11.97 -10.87
C ILE A 36 -19.09 -12.97 -10.05
N ALA A 37 -18.48 -14.07 -9.59
CA ALA A 37 -19.16 -15.08 -8.79
C ALA A 37 -19.62 -14.51 -7.44
N LEU A 38 -18.77 -13.74 -6.75
CA LEU A 38 -19.10 -13.13 -5.46
C LEU A 38 -20.17 -12.03 -5.59
N LYS A 39 -20.14 -11.25 -6.67
CA LYS A 39 -21.20 -10.28 -6.99
C LYS A 39 -22.53 -10.99 -7.26
N ALA A 40 -22.52 -12.08 -8.03
CA ALA A 40 -23.72 -12.87 -8.30
C ALA A 40 -24.28 -13.54 -7.03
N ALA A 41 -23.41 -13.91 -6.09
CA ALA A 41 -23.78 -14.45 -4.78
C ALA A 41 -24.25 -13.38 -3.77
N GLY A 42 -24.17 -12.09 -4.12
CA GLY A 42 -24.54 -10.97 -3.24
C GLY A 42 -23.54 -10.71 -2.10
N VAL A 43 -22.32 -11.25 -2.20
CA VAL A 43 -21.24 -11.01 -1.21
C VAL A 43 -20.59 -9.66 -1.43
N LEU A 44 -20.40 -9.25 -2.69
CA LEU A 44 -19.86 -7.94 -3.06
C LEU A 44 -20.99 -6.95 -3.33
N ASP A 45 -20.84 -5.75 -2.78
CA ASP A 45 -21.70 -4.61 -3.12
C ASP A 45 -21.44 -4.18 -4.55
N ASP A 46 -20.17 -4.05 -4.95
CA ASP A 46 -19.76 -3.83 -6.34
C ASP A 46 -18.26 -4.08 -6.55
N PHE A 47 -17.84 -4.18 -7.83
CA PHE A 47 -16.43 -4.27 -8.20
C PHE A 47 -16.14 -3.56 -9.54
N LEU A 48 -14.88 -3.17 -9.74
CA LEU A 48 -14.35 -2.67 -11.01
C LEU A 48 -13.08 -3.42 -11.42
N ASP A 49 -12.91 -3.58 -12.72
CA ASP A 49 -11.67 -3.99 -13.37
C ASP A 49 -11.21 -2.83 -14.25
N LEU A 50 -10.03 -2.30 -13.96
CA LEU A 50 -9.51 -1.07 -14.54
C LEU A 50 -8.18 -1.33 -15.22
N ASP A 51 -8.04 -0.81 -16.44
CA ASP A 51 -6.73 -0.62 -17.05
C ASP A 51 -5.94 0.47 -16.30
N PRO A 52 -4.61 0.36 -16.13
CA PRO A 52 -3.81 1.39 -15.48
C PRO A 52 -4.01 2.80 -16.06
N VAL A 53 -4.26 2.92 -17.37
CA VAL A 53 -4.54 4.21 -18.02
C VAL A 53 -5.88 4.78 -17.57
N GLU A 54 -6.89 3.93 -17.41
CA GLU A 54 -8.20 4.33 -16.90
C GLU A 54 -8.10 4.72 -15.42
N ALA A 55 -7.38 3.93 -14.62
CA ALA A 55 -7.15 4.22 -13.22
C ALA A 55 -6.33 5.50 -13.00
N ALA A 56 -5.43 5.87 -13.90
CA ALA A 56 -4.68 7.13 -13.85
C ALA A 56 -5.48 8.33 -14.37
N ARG A 57 -6.62 8.11 -15.04
CA ARG A 57 -7.38 9.17 -15.70
C ARG A 57 -8.02 10.11 -14.68
N SER A 58 -7.41 11.29 -14.53
CA SER A 58 -8.03 12.40 -13.81
C SER A 58 -9.18 12.98 -14.63
N THR A 59 -10.35 13.14 -14.02
CA THR A 59 -11.51 13.79 -14.65
C THR A 59 -11.92 15.02 -13.85
N VAL A 60 -12.72 15.89 -14.44
CA VAL A 60 -13.24 17.08 -13.75
C VAL A 60 -14.05 16.68 -12.50
N LEU A 61 -14.78 15.57 -12.58
CA LEU A 61 -15.58 15.03 -11.48
C LEU A 61 -14.76 14.21 -10.48
N HIS A 62 -13.58 13.73 -10.85
CA HIS A 62 -12.69 12.96 -9.99
C HIS A 62 -11.24 13.40 -10.22
N PRO A 63 -10.82 14.56 -9.65
CA PRO A 63 -9.46 15.04 -9.78
C PRO A 63 -8.51 14.11 -9.04
N ARG A 64 -7.59 13.48 -9.77
CA ARG A 64 -6.59 12.55 -9.21
C ARG A 64 -5.25 13.23 -9.03
N GLU A 65 -4.65 13.00 -7.87
CA GLU A 65 -3.29 13.41 -7.56
C GLU A 65 -2.29 12.40 -8.12
N ALA A 66 -1.06 12.84 -8.38
CA ALA A 66 0.01 11.97 -8.89
C ALA A 66 0.33 10.80 -7.93
N ALA A 67 0.06 10.95 -6.63
CA ALA A 67 0.23 9.89 -5.64
C ALA A 67 -0.76 8.72 -5.80
N ALA A 68 -1.87 8.93 -6.52
CA ALA A 68 -2.85 7.89 -6.84
C ALA A 68 -2.54 7.17 -8.16
N ASP A 69 -1.49 7.56 -8.89
CA ASP A 69 -1.08 6.90 -10.12
C ASP A 69 -0.57 5.48 -9.81
N PRO A 70 -1.09 4.43 -10.47
CA PRO A 70 -0.61 3.08 -10.26
C PRO A 70 0.83 2.83 -10.69
N GLY A 71 1.40 3.73 -11.51
CA GLY A 71 2.76 3.68 -12.00
C GLY A 71 2.91 2.83 -13.28
N PRO A 72 4.05 2.98 -13.98
CA PRO A 72 4.25 2.42 -15.32
C PRO A 72 4.41 0.89 -15.35
N SER A 73 4.70 0.25 -14.22
CA SER A 73 4.80 -1.21 -14.10
C SER A 73 3.47 -1.88 -13.72
N ALA A 74 2.43 -1.10 -13.41
CA ALA A 74 1.13 -1.66 -13.12
C ALA A 74 0.53 -2.31 -14.38
N ARG A 75 -0.07 -3.48 -14.18
CA ARG A 75 -0.66 -4.30 -15.24
C ARG A 75 -2.18 -4.21 -15.22
N ARG A 76 -2.80 -4.47 -14.08
CA ARG A 76 -4.25 -4.31 -13.86
C ARG A 76 -4.57 -3.89 -12.43
N LEU A 77 -5.71 -3.22 -12.27
CA LEU A 77 -6.26 -2.83 -11.00
C LEU A 77 -7.67 -3.37 -10.85
N PHE A 78 -7.97 -3.91 -9.67
CA PHE A 78 -9.31 -4.32 -9.31
C PHE A 78 -9.71 -3.62 -8.03
N GLU A 79 -10.90 -3.04 -8.03
CA GLU A 79 -11.52 -2.46 -6.84
C GLU A 79 -12.72 -3.29 -6.45
N ALA A 80 -12.91 -3.52 -5.16
CA ALA A 80 -14.05 -4.24 -4.63
C ALA A 80 -14.56 -3.58 -3.35
N ARG A 81 -15.88 -3.47 -3.24
CA ARG A 81 -16.58 -3.01 -2.04
C ARG A 81 -17.49 -4.09 -1.52
N TRP A 82 -17.51 -4.27 -0.21
CA TRP A 82 -18.44 -5.16 0.47
C TRP A 82 -18.70 -4.68 1.89
N ARG A 83 -19.65 -5.32 2.55
CA ARG A 83 -19.96 -5.13 3.97
C ARG A 83 -19.54 -6.34 4.78
N VAL A 84 -19.00 -6.08 5.97
CA VAL A 84 -18.75 -7.08 7.01
C VAL A 84 -19.64 -6.78 8.22
N ALA A 85 -19.57 -7.62 9.25
CA ALA A 85 -20.38 -7.55 10.49
C ALA A 85 -20.83 -6.14 10.88
N ASP A 86 -22.09 -6.00 11.30
CA ASP A 86 -22.73 -4.73 11.65
C ASP A 86 -22.71 -3.68 10.53
N ASP A 87 -22.80 -4.13 9.27
CA ASP A 87 -22.86 -3.30 8.06
C ASP A 87 -21.63 -2.39 7.86
N VAL A 88 -20.47 -2.82 8.37
CA VAL A 88 -19.21 -2.06 8.21
C VAL A 88 -18.74 -2.16 6.76
N THR A 89 -18.65 -1.02 6.07
CA THR A 89 -18.12 -0.99 4.71
C THR A 89 -16.63 -1.26 4.69
N VAL A 90 -16.21 -2.12 3.76
CA VAL A 90 -14.82 -2.36 3.42
C VAL A 90 -14.60 -2.04 1.95
N ARG A 91 -13.52 -1.30 1.69
CA ARG A 91 -13.02 -1.00 0.34
C ARG A 91 -11.68 -1.67 0.17
N ALA A 92 -11.46 -2.37 -0.94
CA ALA A 92 -10.17 -2.93 -1.24
C ALA A 92 -9.78 -2.74 -2.69
N GLN A 93 -8.48 -2.66 -2.90
CA GLN A 93 -7.87 -2.54 -4.20
C GLN A 93 -6.72 -3.54 -4.33
N LEU A 94 -6.83 -4.40 -5.33
CA LEU A 94 -5.75 -5.27 -5.79
C LEU A 94 -5.07 -4.60 -6.98
N THR A 95 -3.75 -4.58 -7.00
CA THR A 95 -2.97 -4.17 -8.16
C THR A 95 -1.94 -5.23 -8.50
N THR A 96 -1.91 -5.63 -9.77
CA THR A 96 -0.88 -6.52 -10.32
C THR A 96 0.18 -5.71 -11.03
N TYR A 97 1.43 -6.17 -10.96
CA TYR A 97 2.59 -5.50 -11.52
C TYR A 97 3.42 -6.46 -12.37
N ASP A 98 3.95 -5.94 -13.48
CA ASP A 98 4.99 -6.62 -14.23
C ASP A 98 6.24 -6.81 -13.35
N PRO A 99 6.95 -7.94 -13.47
CA PRO A 99 8.20 -8.14 -12.74
C PRO A 99 9.26 -7.11 -13.18
N GLU A 100 9.99 -6.54 -12.21
CA GLU A 100 10.99 -5.49 -12.46
C GLU A 100 12.12 -5.97 -13.39
N ASN A 101 12.43 -7.27 -13.37
CA ASN A 101 13.46 -7.87 -14.22
C ASN A 101 12.87 -8.91 -15.18
N ARG A 102 12.40 -8.44 -16.35
CA ARG A 102 11.95 -9.27 -17.49
C ARG A 102 12.97 -10.31 -18.01
N ARG A 103 14.20 -10.38 -17.45
CA ARG A 103 15.29 -11.25 -17.91
C ARG A 103 15.35 -12.62 -17.24
N LYS A 104 14.53 -12.90 -16.22
CA LYS A 104 14.41 -14.24 -15.63
C LYS A 104 13.04 -14.82 -15.96
N ASP A 105 13.01 -15.69 -16.95
CA ASP A 105 11.86 -16.57 -17.19
C ASP A 105 11.50 -17.28 -15.88
N GLY A 106 10.23 -17.17 -15.47
CA GLY A 106 9.74 -17.74 -14.21
C GLY A 106 9.51 -16.74 -13.07
N GLU A 107 9.78 -15.44 -13.27
CA GLU A 107 9.36 -14.44 -12.30
C GLU A 107 7.85 -14.15 -12.42
N GLY A 108 7.04 -14.83 -11.60
CA GLY A 108 5.60 -14.61 -11.49
C GLY A 108 5.21 -13.16 -11.20
N VAL A 109 3.96 -12.80 -11.52
CA VAL A 109 3.37 -11.46 -11.40
C VAL A 109 3.32 -11.04 -9.93
N VAL A 110 3.82 -9.84 -9.62
CA VAL A 110 3.75 -9.30 -8.26
C VAL A 110 2.36 -8.71 -8.03
N TRP A 111 1.79 -8.93 -6.86
CA TRP A 111 0.52 -8.33 -6.48
C TRP A 111 0.63 -7.58 -5.15
N VAL A 112 -0.13 -6.50 -5.04
CA VAL A 112 -0.30 -5.71 -3.81
C VAL A 112 -1.78 -5.55 -3.55
N LEU A 113 -2.22 -5.87 -2.34
CA LEU A 113 -3.59 -5.75 -1.90
C LEU A 113 -3.68 -4.83 -0.70
N ALA A 114 -4.41 -3.73 -0.85
CA ALA A 114 -4.74 -2.80 0.22
C ALA A 114 -6.24 -2.81 0.45
N ALA A 115 -6.66 -2.93 1.70
CA ALA A 115 -8.05 -2.82 2.11
C ALA A 115 -8.16 -1.88 3.31
N GLU A 116 -9.26 -1.13 3.35
CA GLU A 116 -9.58 -0.20 4.43
C GLU A 116 -11.06 -0.35 4.81
N ALA A 117 -11.29 -0.52 6.10
CA ALA A 117 -12.61 -0.55 6.70
C ALA A 117 -12.95 0.78 7.39
N GLU A 118 -14.23 1.04 7.65
CA GLU A 118 -14.67 2.22 8.40
C GLU A 118 -14.28 2.18 9.90
N ARG A 119 -13.92 1.00 10.41
CA ARG A 119 -13.54 0.77 11.82
C ARG A 119 -12.24 -0.03 11.90
N ALA A 120 -11.68 -0.11 13.11
CA ALA A 120 -10.51 -0.95 13.37
C ALA A 120 -10.77 -2.38 12.88
N TRP A 121 -9.77 -2.95 12.21
CA TRP A 121 -9.88 -4.23 11.53
C TRP A 121 -10.03 -5.37 12.54
N ASP A 122 -11.09 -6.15 12.42
CA ASP A 122 -11.27 -7.36 13.23
C ASP A 122 -10.56 -8.57 12.57
N PRO A 123 -9.67 -9.27 13.28
CA PRO A 123 -9.03 -10.47 12.77
C PRO A 123 -9.99 -11.57 12.26
N HIS A 124 -11.21 -11.62 12.80
CA HIS A 124 -12.21 -12.63 12.47
C HIS A 124 -13.00 -12.32 11.19
N TRP A 125 -12.88 -11.11 10.65
CA TRP A 125 -13.48 -10.80 9.35
C TRP A 125 -12.82 -11.62 8.22
N PRO A 126 -13.56 -11.90 7.13
CA PRO A 126 -13.00 -12.53 5.95
C PRO A 126 -11.73 -11.82 5.48
N SER A 127 -10.76 -12.58 4.99
CA SER A 127 -9.56 -12.00 4.39
C SER A 127 -9.94 -11.23 3.12
N PRO A 128 -9.45 -9.99 2.93
CA PRO A 128 -9.64 -9.26 1.66
C PRO A 128 -9.17 -10.06 0.45
N ALA A 129 -8.15 -10.92 0.62
CA ALA A 129 -7.68 -11.83 -0.41
C ALA A 129 -8.80 -12.69 -1.02
N THR A 130 -9.74 -13.18 -0.20
CA THR A 130 -10.81 -14.07 -0.68
C THR A 130 -11.85 -13.35 -1.54
N MET A 131 -11.84 -12.01 -1.55
CA MET A 131 -12.67 -11.21 -2.46
C MET A 131 -12.10 -11.23 -3.88
N PHE A 132 -10.77 -11.34 -4.01
CA PHE A 132 -10.11 -11.30 -5.31
C PHE A 132 -9.79 -12.69 -5.86
N TRP A 133 -9.50 -13.69 -5.03
CA TRP A 133 -9.29 -15.06 -5.51
C TRP A 133 -9.92 -16.09 -4.57
N PRO A 134 -10.26 -17.30 -5.05
CA PRO A 134 -10.82 -18.34 -4.20
C PRO A 134 -9.89 -18.74 -3.06
N ASP A 135 -10.45 -19.10 -1.90
CA ASP A 135 -9.71 -19.64 -0.74
C ASP A 135 -9.25 -21.09 -0.98
N SER A 136 -8.56 -21.35 -2.09
CA SER A 136 -8.16 -22.68 -2.56
C SER A 136 -6.66 -22.76 -2.81
N GLU A 137 -6.07 -23.93 -2.55
CA GLU A 137 -4.65 -24.24 -2.86
C GLU A 137 -4.42 -24.44 -4.37
N GLN A 138 -5.50 -24.54 -5.16
CA GLN A 138 -5.42 -24.78 -6.59
C GLN A 138 -5.05 -23.54 -7.40
N VAL A 139 -5.15 -22.34 -6.80
CA VAL A 139 -4.87 -21.07 -7.48
C VAL A 139 -3.60 -20.46 -6.89
N PRO A 140 -2.56 -20.21 -7.69
CA PRO A 140 -1.22 -19.93 -7.18
C PRO A 140 -1.03 -18.45 -6.76
N TRP A 141 -1.97 -17.90 -5.98
CA TRP A 141 -1.90 -16.56 -5.38
C TRP A 141 -1.17 -16.51 -4.05
N ASP A 142 -0.86 -17.67 -3.50
CA ASP A 142 -0.33 -17.84 -2.16
C ASP A 142 1.20 -17.73 -2.08
N HIS A 143 1.90 -17.22 -3.11
CA HIS A 143 3.35 -17.07 -3.01
C HIS A 143 3.75 -15.75 -2.35
N ASP A 144 4.75 -15.82 -1.47
CA ASP A 144 5.41 -14.64 -0.91
C ASP A 144 6.30 -13.95 -1.98
N THR A 145 6.80 -12.75 -1.68
CA THR A 145 7.79 -12.09 -2.53
C THR A 145 9.13 -12.83 -2.51
N VAL A 146 9.47 -13.46 -1.38
CA VAL A 146 10.62 -14.37 -1.25
C VAL A 146 10.36 -15.65 -2.04
N PRO A 147 11.25 -16.00 -3.01
CA PRO A 147 11.06 -17.17 -3.84
C PRO A 147 10.95 -18.48 -3.06
N GLY A 148 10.02 -19.35 -3.46
CA GLY A 148 9.82 -20.68 -2.86
C GLY A 148 9.13 -20.66 -1.50
N VAL A 149 8.67 -19.50 -1.04
CA VAL A 149 7.87 -19.35 0.18
C VAL A 149 6.40 -19.18 -0.19
N ARG A 150 5.53 -19.92 0.49
CA ARG A 150 4.08 -19.89 0.29
C ARG A 150 3.34 -19.57 1.58
N LEU A 151 2.33 -18.71 1.47
CA LEU A 151 1.27 -18.50 2.42
C LEU A 151 0.42 -19.76 2.50
N ARG A 152 -0.23 -20.00 3.64
CA ARG A 152 -1.15 -21.12 3.88
C ARG A 152 -0.55 -22.54 3.82
N GLU A 153 0.66 -22.72 3.32
CA GLU A 153 1.41 -23.99 3.31
C GLU A 153 2.55 -24.02 4.35
N VAL A 154 3.06 -25.23 4.60
CA VAL A 154 4.23 -25.47 5.45
C VAL A 154 5.51 -25.25 4.64
N ASN A 155 6.31 -24.27 5.04
CA ASN A 155 7.60 -23.98 4.40
C ASN A 155 8.74 -24.61 5.19
N HIS A 156 9.20 -25.80 4.79
CA HIS A 156 10.36 -26.39 5.46
C HIS A 156 11.63 -25.54 5.24
N LEU A 157 12.39 -25.35 6.32
CA LEU A 157 13.65 -24.65 6.27
C LEU A 157 14.68 -25.41 5.41
N PRO A 158 15.56 -24.70 4.68
CA PRO A 158 16.65 -25.32 3.94
C PRO A 158 17.56 -26.18 4.83
N LYS A 159 18.26 -27.15 4.25
CA LYS A 159 19.16 -28.04 5.01
C LYS A 159 20.43 -27.33 5.48
N GLU A 160 20.96 -26.44 4.64
CA GLU A 160 22.22 -25.75 4.89
C GLU A 160 22.00 -24.50 5.75
N GLY A 161 22.84 -24.32 6.79
CA GLY A 161 22.71 -23.19 7.72
C GLY A 161 22.81 -21.82 7.04
N ASP A 162 23.72 -21.69 6.07
CA ASP A 162 23.81 -20.46 5.28
C ASP A 162 22.51 -20.17 4.53
N GLU A 163 21.86 -21.16 3.92
CA GLU A 163 20.59 -20.97 3.22
C GLU A 163 19.43 -20.60 4.18
N ILE A 164 19.39 -21.21 5.37
CA ILE A 164 18.45 -20.81 6.44
C ILE A 164 18.63 -19.33 6.76
N ARG A 165 19.88 -18.90 7.02
CA ARG A 165 20.19 -17.50 7.34
C ARG A 165 19.72 -16.54 6.26
N HIS A 166 20.04 -16.85 4.99
CA HIS A 166 19.66 -16.00 3.86
C HIS A 166 18.13 -15.92 3.73
N ARG A 167 17.42 -17.06 3.78
CA ARG A 167 15.96 -17.10 3.67
C ARG A 167 15.28 -16.28 4.77
N LEU A 168 15.67 -16.47 6.03
CA LEU A 168 15.04 -15.79 7.16
C LEU A 168 15.32 -14.28 7.14
N ARG A 169 16.54 -13.88 6.77
CA ARG A 169 16.89 -12.47 6.58
C ARG A 169 16.03 -11.82 5.50
N ASP A 170 15.86 -12.50 4.36
CA ASP A 170 15.09 -11.97 3.23
C ASP A 170 13.60 -11.85 3.58
N CYS A 171 13.07 -12.82 4.36
CA CYS A 171 11.71 -12.73 4.91
C CYS A 171 11.53 -11.53 5.85
N VAL A 172 12.49 -11.24 6.73
CA VAL A 172 12.36 -10.15 7.71
C VAL A 172 12.57 -8.75 7.10
N ARG A 173 13.47 -8.60 6.12
CA ARG A 173 13.87 -7.27 5.60
C ARG A 173 12.88 -6.63 4.63
N GLY A 174 11.99 -7.40 4.02
CA GLY A 174 11.15 -6.90 2.92
C GLY A 174 9.74 -7.46 2.84
N SER A 175 9.35 -8.39 3.73
CA SER A 175 8.01 -8.94 3.71
C SER A 175 7.01 -8.08 4.49
N TRP A 176 5.78 -8.04 4.01
CA TRP A 176 4.64 -7.47 4.72
C TRP A 176 3.92 -8.51 5.59
N ASN A 177 4.37 -9.77 5.49
CA ASN A 177 3.80 -10.92 6.14
C ASN A 177 4.44 -11.14 7.51
N VAL A 178 3.67 -11.77 8.40
CA VAL A 178 4.11 -12.23 9.71
C VAL A 178 4.73 -13.60 9.53
N HIS A 179 6.01 -13.75 9.86
CA HIS A 179 6.71 -15.02 9.72
C HIS A 179 6.78 -15.75 11.07
N LEU A 180 6.28 -16.98 11.10
CA LEU A 180 6.34 -17.88 12.24
C LEU A 180 7.33 -19.00 11.92
N VAL A 181 8.27 -19.29 12.81
CA VAL A 181 9.14 -20.47 12.73
C VAL A 181 8.73 -21.45 13.81
N VAL A 182 8.36 -22.68 13.42
CA VAL A 182 7.95 -23.77 14.31
C VAL A 182 9.00 -24.87 14.28
N HIS A 183 9.40 -25.36 15.45
CA HIS A 183 10.27 -26.52 15.56
C HIS A 183 9.43 -27.79 15.73
N GLU A 184 9.61 -28.73 14.81
CA GLU A 184 9.05 -30.08 14.89
C GLU A 184 9.84 -30.88 15.93
N ALA A 185 9.41 -30.87 17.20
CA ALA A 185 10.10 -31.63 18.26
C ALA A 185 10.10 -33.16 18.05
N MET A 186 9.16 -33.65 17.25
CA MET A 186 9.05 -35.02 16.80
C MET A 186 8.59 -35.02 15.35
N THR A 187 8.76 -36.13 14.63
CA THR A 187 8.14 -36.32 13.32
C THR A 187 6.62 -36.28 13.48
N PRO A 188 5.94 -35.24 12.98
CA PRO A 188 4.50 -35.13 13.15
C PRO A 188 3.77 -36.18 12.31
N ASP A 189 2.59 -36.59 12.75
CA ASP A 189 1.72 -37.46 11.96
C ASP A 189 1.06 -36.68 10.81
N ALA A 190 0.19 -37.35 10.03
CA ALA A 190 -0.51 -36.70 8.92
C ALA A 190 -1.35 -35.48 9.33
N ARG A 191 -1.76 -35.35 10.61
CA ARG A 191 -2.46 -34.19 11.14
C ARG A 191 -1.50 -33.08 11.50
N GLY A 192 -0.37 -33.42 12.11
CA GLY A 192 0.69 -32.46 12.44
C GLY A 192 1.43 -31.90 11.21
N MET A 193 1.42 -32.61 10.08
CA MET A 193 1.90 -32.11 8.80
C MET A 193 0.99 -31.04 8.17
N ARG A 194 -0.23 -30.84 8.69
CA ARG A 194 -1.13 -29.82 8.17
C ARG A 194 -0.62 -28.42 8.56
N PRO A 195 -0.77 -27.43 7.66
CA PRO A 195 -0.46 -26.04 7.99
C PRO A 195 -1.34 -25.52 9.13
N LEU A 196 -0.78 -24.63 9.95
CA LEU A 196 -1.49 -23.92 11.01
C LEU A 196 -2.49 -22.90 10.46
N SER A 197 -2.43 -22.61 9.16
CA SER A 197 -3.32 -21.67 8.47
C SER A 197 -4.81 -22.00 8.66
N ALA A 198 -5.16 -23.28 8.85
CA ALA A 198 -6.52 -23.72 9.13
C ALA A 198 -7.08 -23.18 10.46
N PHE A 199 -6.22 -22.97 11.47
CA PHE A 199 -6.60 -22.45 12.78
C PHE A 199 -6.51 -20.92 12.87
N LEU A 200 -5.89 -20.27 11.88
CA LEU A 200 -5.77 -18.81 11.90
C LEU A 200 -7.13 -18.14 11.69
N PRO A 201 -7.37 -16.99 12.37
CA PRO A 201 -8.45 -16.08 12.02
C PRO A 201 -8.40 -15.75 10.52
N PRO A 202 -9.55 -15.62 9.83
CA PRO A 202 -9.57 -15.58 8.38
C PRO A 202 -8.67 -14.48 7.79
N SER A 203 -8.66 -13.28 8.36
CA SER A 203 -7.84 -12.16 7.89
C SER A 203 -6.32 -12.38 8.03
N LEU A 204 -5.87 -13.31 8.89
CA LEU A 204 -4.46 -13.63 9.07
C LEU A 204 -3.98 -14.75 8.15
N ARG A 205 -4.90 -15.55 7.55
CA ARG A 205 -4.54 -16.69 6.68
C ARG A 205 -3.67 -16.29 5.49
N HIS A 206 -3.85 -15.08 4.97
CA HIS A 206 -3.13 -14.53 3.82
C HIS A 206 -2.04 -13.52 4.22
N ARG A 207 -1.64 -13.55 5.50
CA ARG A 207 -0.59 -12.69 6.05
C ARG A 207 0.43 -13.44 6.89
N VAL A 208 0.12 -14.64 7.37
CA VAL A 208 1.04 -15.46 8.16
C VAL A 208 1.72 -16.48 7.26
N VAL A 209 3.04 -16.52 7.31
CA VAL A 209 3.89 -17.52 6.67
C VAL A 209 4.45 -18.43 7.74
N GLU A 210 4.19 -19.73 7.58
CA GLU A 210 4.67 -20.76 8.49
C GLU A 210 5.94 -21.41 7.94
N HIS A 211 7.02 -21.34 8.71
CA HIS A 211 8.26 -22.05 8.46
C HIS A 211 8.43 -23.20 9.44
N ARG A 212 8.98 -24.32 8.98
CA ARG A 212 9.24 -25.49 9.84
C ARG A 212 10.67 -25.96 9.83
N ALA A 213 11.22 -26.10 11.02
CA ALA A 213 12.50 -26.73 11.26
C ALA A 213 12.27 -28.19 11.66
N THR A 214 12.89 -29.13 10.94
CA THR A 214 12.86 -30.56 11.31
C THR A 214 13.64 -30.80 12.60
N PRO A 215 13.45 -31.96 13.27
CA PRO A 215 14.19 -32.29 14.49
C PRO A 215 15.71 -32.19 14.36
N GLU A 216 16.26 -32.54 13.18
CA GLU A 216 17.70 -32.50 12.91
C GLU A 216 18.21 -31.06 12.72
N GLN A 217 17.35 -30.15 12.27
CA GLN A 217 17.69 -28.76 11.98
C GLN A 217 17.64 -27.86 13.23
N ALA A 218 17.13 -28.36 14.36
CA ALA A 218 16.90 -27.60 15.59
C ALA A 218 18.07 -26.68 16.00
N GLN A 219 19.27 -27.25 16.05
CA GLN A 219 20.46 -26.55 16.55
C GLN A 219 20.98 -25.55 15.52
N THR A 220 21.00 -25.94 14.25
CA THR A 220 21.44 -25.08 13.14
C THR A 220 20.50 -23.89 12.98
N ALA A 221 19.19 -24.12 13.00
CA ALA A 221 18.19 -23.05 12.92
C ALA A 221 18.27 -22.11 14.14
N ASP A 222 18.35 -22.62 15.38
CA ASP A 222 18.54 -21.75 16.57
C ASP A 222 19.83 -20.93 16.49
N PHE A 223 20.93 -21.52 16.01
CA PHE A 223 22.19 -20.81 15.83
C PHE A 223 22.09 -19.67 14.80
N GLU A 224 21.57 -19.94 13.61
CA GLU A 224 21.46 -18.92 12.55
C GLU A 224 20.42 -17.85 12.90
N MET A 225 19.31 -18.20 13.56
CA MET A 225 18.33 -17.23 14.06
C MET A 225 18.91 -16.32 15.13
N LYS A 226 19.70 -16.87 16.06
CA LYS A 226 20.39 -16.06 17.07
C LYS A 226 21.41 -15.14 16.42
N ARG A 227 22.15 -15.63 15.42
CA ARG A 227 23.20 -14.87 14.74
C ARG A 227 22.65 -13.73 13.88
N GLU A 228 21.59 -13.98 13.12
CA GLU A 228 21.06 -13.01 12.15
C GLU A 228 19.99 -12.09 12.74
N LEU A 229 19.10 -12.63 13.57
CA LEU A 229 17.91 -11.92 14.08
C LEU A 229 17.96 -11.68 15.60
N ASN A 230 18.97 -12.19 16.30
CA ASN A 230 19.07 -12.14 17.77
C ASN A 230 17.86 -12.78 18.48
N VAL A 231 17.28 -13.82 17.88
CA VAL A 231 16.11 -14.56 18.40
C VAL A 231 16.48 -16.03 18.63
N ARG A 232 15.91 -16.66 19.66
CA ARG A 232 16.14 -18.08 19.97
C ARG A 232 14.95 -18.93 19.55
N MET A 233 15.22 -20.11 19.01
CA MET A 233 14.19 -21.09 18.67
C MET A 233 14.15 -22.18 19.75
N PRO A 234 13.10 -22.22 20.60
CA PRO A 234 12.96 -23.29 21.59
C PRO A 234 12.72 -24.64 20.91
N ARG A 235 13.30 -25.70 21.48
CA ARG A 235 13.03 -27.07 21.04
C ARG A 235 11.57 -27.42 21.29
N GLY A 236 10.88 -27.70 20.20
CA GLY A 236 9.46 -28.07 20.19
C GLY A 236 8.53 -26.88 20.36
N GLY A 237 9.05 -25.67 20.28
CA GLY A 237 8.25 -24.46 20.36
C GLY A 237 8.18 -23.73 19.02
N ALA A 238 7.77 -22.48 19.08
CA ALA A 238 7.67 -21.61 17.92
C ALA A 238 8.09 -20.18 18.26
N VAL A 239 8.40 -19.40 17.24
CA VAL A 239 8.78 -18.00 17.41
C VAL A 239 8.31 -17.16 16.24
N VAL A 240 7.73 -16.00 16.54
CA VAL A 240 7.34 -15.00 15.55
C VAL A 240 8.53 -14.10 15.29
N LEU A 241 8.96 -14.00 14.03
CA LEU A 241 10.12 -13.21 13.64
C LEU A 241 9.83 -11.71 13.74
N PRO A 242 10.84 -10.86 14.01
CA PRO A 242 10.69 -9.40 14.12
C PRO A 242 10.52 -8.71 12.75
N ALA A 243 9.71 -9.26 11.87
CA ALA A 243 9.41 -8.65 10.57
C ALA A 243 8.62 -7.36 10.77
N ALA A 244 9.17 -6.25 10.29
CA ALA A 244 8.49 -4.95 10.22
C ALA A 244 7.94 -4.43 11.58
N VAL A 245 8.57 -4.72 12.72
CA VAL A 245 8.22 -4.13 14.03
C VAL A 245 9.35 -3.21 14.49
N ARG A 246 9.02 -2.08 15.14
CA ARG A 246 10.04 -1.17 15.69
C ARG A 246 10.86 -1.90 16.75
N GLY A 247 12.18 -1.80 16.66
CA GLY A 247 13.12 -2.60 17.46
C GLY A 247 13.01 -2.47 18.99
N THR A 248 12.23 -1.51 19.53
CA THR A 248 11.96 -1.39 20.97
C THR A 248 10.63 -2.02 21.41
N GLU A 249 9.71 -2.30 20.49
CA GLU A 249 8.40 -2.92 20.79
C GLU A 249 8.42 -4.44 20.60
N TYR A 250 9.43 -4.95 19.89
CA TYR A 250 9.66 -6.38 19.77
C TYR A 250 10.47 -6.92 20.96
N GLU A 251 9.81 -7.71 21.80
CA GLU A 251 10.44 -8.47 22.88
C GLU A 251 10.48 -9.96 22.48
N ALA A 252 11.68 -10.49 22.21
CA ALA A 252 11.85 -11.84 21.67
C ALA A 252 11.19 -12.90 22.56
N GLU A 253 11.30 -12.77 23.89
CA GLU A 253 10.71 -13.68 24.86
C GLU A 253 9.17 -13.67 24.83
N ARG A 254 8.55 -12.52 24.54
CA ARG A 254 7.09 -12.36 24.45
C ARG A 254 6.53 -13.03 23.20
N PHE A 255 7.31 -13.04 22.12
CA PHE A 255 6.92 -13.63 20.83
C PHE A 255 7.48 -15.04 20.60
N THR A 256 7.94 -15.68 21.67
CA THR A 256 8.43 -17.06 21.68
C THR A 256 7.49 -17.96 22.47
N VAL A 257 6.97 -18.99 21.82
CA VAL A 257 6.18 -20.06 22.43
C VAL A 257 7.10 -21.23 22.74
N ARG A 258 7.14 -21.66 24.00
CA ARG A 258 8.11 -22.68 24.45
C ARG A 258 7.77 -24.09 23.95
N THR A 259 6.50 -24.40 23.80
CA THR A 259 6.03 -25.74 23.43
C THR A 259 4.81 -25.64 22.53
N VAL A 260 4.86 -26.37 21.41
CA VAL A 260 3.80 -26.45 20.41
C VAL A 260 3.52 -27.91 20.14
N PHE A 261 2.25 -28.28 20.22
CA PHE A 261 1.79 -29.62 19.89
C PHE A 261 1.26 -29.62 18.46
N LEU A 262 1.84 -30.47 17.62
CA LEU A 262 1.46 -30.66 16.23
C LEU A 262 0.70 -31.99 16.11
N ASP A 263 -0.37 -32.13 16.88
CA ASP A 263 -1.24 -33.32 16.93
C ASP A 263 -2.61 -33.09 16.23
N GLY A 264 -2.77 -31.92 15.62
CA GLY A 264 -4.01 -31.45 15.01
C GLY A 264 -4.99 -30.79 15.97
N SER A 265 -4.63 -30.63 17.25
CA SER A 265 -5.34 -29.73 18.16
C SER A 265 -5.06 -28.27 17.82
N GLU A 266 -5.94 -27.37 18.26
CA GLU A 266 -5.77 -25.94 18.06
C GLU A 266 -4.59 -25.41 18.91
N PRO A 267 -3.55 -24.81 18.32
CA PRO A 267 -2.38 -24.33 19.06
C PRO A 267 -2.66 -22.95 19.68
N THR A 268 -3.51 -22.90 20.71
CA THR A 268 -4.04 -21.65 21.29
C THR A 268 -2.94 -20.65 21.71
N GLU A 269 -1.81 -21.13 22.25
CA GLU A 269 -0.71 -20.24 22.65
C GLU A 269 -0.07 -19.55 21.44
N VAL A 270 0.15 -20.30 20.34
CA VAL A 270 0.69 -19.76 19.08
C VAL A 270 -0.29 -18.75 18.47
N LEU A 271 -1.58 -19.07 18.44
CA LEU A 271 -2.61 -18.17 17.89
C LEU A 271 -2.69 -16.86 18.68
N ARG A 272 -2.65 -16.93 20.01
CA ARG A 272 -2.64 -15.75 20.88
C ARG A 272 -1.40 -14.88 20.62
N THR A 273 -0.22 -15.49 20.53
CA THR A 273 1.03 -14.78 20.24
C THR A 273 1.00 -14.12 18.85
N LEU A 274 0.43 -14.78 17.84
CA LEU A 274 0.28 -14.21 16.50
C LEU A 274 -0.70 -13.04 16.47
N LEU A 275 -1.83 -13.14 17.17
CA LEU A 275 -2.80 -12.06 17.31
C LEU A 275 -2.19 -10.83 18.00
N GLU A 276 -1.47 -11.08 19.09
CA GLU A 276 -0.76 -10.04 19.84
C GLU A 276 0.32 -9.36 18.99
N PHE A 277 1.09 -10.13 18.23
CA PHE A 277 2.09 -9.58 17.30
C PHE A 277 1.45 -8.79 16.16
N ALA A 278 0.37 -9.31 15.56
CA ALA A 278 -0.31 -8.67 14.44
C ALA A 278 -0.96 -7.33 14.81
N ALA A 279 -1.30 -7.15 16.09
CA ALA A 279 -1.83 -5.92 16.67
C ALA A 279 -0.77 -4.85 16.99
N LEU A 280 0.53 -5.20 16.94
CA LEU A 280 1.59 -4.22 17.18
C LEU A 280 1.58 -3.11 16.11
N PRO A 281 1.91 -1.86 16.50
CA PRO A 281 2.19 -0.81 15.54
C PRO A 281 3.32 -1.21 14.61
N ARG A 282 3.11 -1.04 13.31
CA ARG A 282 4.12 -1.34 12.27
C ARG A 282 4.37 -0.09 11.43
N PRO A 283 5.64 0.22 11.09
CA PRO A 283 5.94 1.24 10.11
C PRO A 283 5.29 0.83 8.79
N LEU A 284 4.75 1.81 8.08
CA LEU A 284 4.16 1.65 6.76
C LEU A 284 5.30 1.72 5.72
N PRO A 285 5.63 0.62 5.03
CA PRO A 285 6.63 0.66 3.96
C PRO A 285 6.20 1.60 2.84
N GLU A 286 7.16 2.23 2.14
CA GLU A 286 6.88 3.19 1.06
C GLU A 286 5.93 2.62 -0.02
N ASP A 287 6.14 1.37 -0.42
CA ASP A 287 5.26 0.67 -1.37
C ASP A 287 3.82 0.53 -0.86
N ALA A 288 3.65 0.31 0.45
CA ALA A 288 2.35 0.19 1.09
C ALA A 288 1.69 1.56 1.29
N GLU A 289 2.48 2.59 1.58
CA GLU A 289 2.01 3.98 1.65
C GLU A 289 1.44 4.43 0.31
N ARG A 290 2.14 4.14 -0.79
CA ARG A 290 1.66 4.40 -2.15
C ARG A 290 0.37 3.63 -2.45
N ALA A 291 0.29 2.35 -2.10
CA ALA A 291 -0.91 1.55 -2.30
C ALA A 291 -2.11 2.08 -1.50
N LEU A 292 -1.90 2.52 -0.26
CA LEU A 292 -2.93 3.11 0.59
C LEU A 292 -3.36 4.50 0.10
N ALA A 293 -2.42 5.34 -0.33
CA ALA A 293 -2.72 6.63 -0.94
C ALA A 293 -3.59 6.45 -2.18
N ARG A 294 -3.26 5.48 -3.04
CA ARG A 294 -4.07 5.11 -4.21
C ARG A 294 -5.46 4.60 -3.83
N LEU A 295 -5.59 3.75 -2.81
CA LEU A 295 -6.90 3.31 -2.31
C LEU A 295 -7.76 4.49 -1.85
N ARG A 296 -7.18 5.49 -1.17
CA ARG A 296 -7.92 6.61 -0.58
C ARG A 296 -8.23 7.75 -1.56
N GLN A 297 -7.30 8.04 -2.46
CA GLN A 297 -7.36 9.19 -3.37
C GLN A 297 -7.75 8.79 -4.80
N GLY A 298 -7.55 7.52 -5.17
CA GLY A 298 -7.80 6.97 -6.49
C GLY A 298 -8.98 6.00 -6.56
N TRP A 299 -9.86 5.99 -5.55
CA TRP A 299 -11.04 5.13 -5.51
C TRP A 299 -12.08 5.52 -6.58
N HIS A 300 -12.69 4.54 -7.25
CA HIS A 300 -13.69 4.77 -8.31
C HIS A 300 -15.09 4.26 -7.93
N LEU A 301 -15.18 3.25 -7.07
CA LEU A 301 -16.45 2.67 -6.65
C LEU A 301 -17.16 3.54 -5.61
N LEU A 302 -17.66 4.71 -6.01
CA LEU A 302 -18.46 5.58 -5.15
C LEU A 302 -19.93 5.14 -5.14
N THR A 303 -20.60 5.33 -4.00
CA THR A 303 -22.06 5.26 -3.92
C THR A 303 -22.68 6.53 -4.50
N PRO A 304 -23.94 6.50 -4.95
CA PRO A 304 -24.64 7.71 -5.41
C PRO A 304 -24.63 8.85 -4.36
N GLU A 305 -24.73 8.50 -3.08
CA GLU A 305 -24.64 9.45 -1.97
C GLU A 305 -23.25 10.08 -1.86
N GLU A 306 -22.18 9.27 -1.98
CA GLU A 306 -20.81 9.76 -2.00
C GLU A 306 -20.52 10.63 -3.25
N GLU A 307 -21.04 10.24 -4.41
CA GLU A 307 -20.95 11.03 -5.64
C GLU A 307 -21.64 12.39 -5.48
N LEU A 308 -22.82 12.42 -4.84
CA LEU A 308 -23.53 13.67 -4.57
C LEU A 308 -22.75 14.59 -3.64
N VAL A 309 -22.22 14.06 -2.54
CA VAL A 309 -21.37 14.82 -1.61
C VAL A 309 -20.14 15.37 -2.33
N HIS A 310 -19.51 14.55 -3.18
CA HIS A 310 -18.35 14.99 -3.97
C HIS A 310 -18.72 16.10 -4.95
N ALA A 311 -19.83 15.96 -5.68
CA ALA A 311 -20.31 16.96 -6.62
C ALA A 311 -20.64 18.29 -5.92
N GLN A 312 -21.26 18.24 -4.74
CA GLN A 312 -21.53 19.44 -3.93
C GLN A 312 -20.23 20.13 -3.50
N ALA A 313 -19.24 19.38 -3.01
CA ALA A 313 -17.94 19.94 -2.66
C ALA A 313 -17.23 20.58 -3.86
N MET A 314 -17.34 19.98 -5.04
CA MET A 314 -16.79 20.53 -6.28
C MET A 314 -17.46 21.85 -6.69
N VAL A 315 -18.79 21.95 -6.58
CA VAL A 315 -19.52 23.19 -6.85
C VAL A 315 -19.06 24.32 -5.94
N VAL A 316 -18.88 24.04 -4.64
CA VAL A 316 -18.35 25.02 -3.68
C VAL A 316 -16.96 25.49 -4.08
N ARG A 317 -16.03 24.58 -4.38
CA ARG A 317 -14.67 24.93 -4.82
C ARG A 317 -14.66 25.77 -6.10
N TYR A 318 -15.51 25.46 -7.07
CA TYR A 318 -15.61 26.25 -8.29
C TYR A 318 -16.21 27.64 -8.05
N ALA A 319 -17.20 27.76 -7.17
CA ALA A 319 -17.74 29.05 -6.77
C ALA A 319 -16.66 29.93 -6.10
N GLU A 320 -15.86 29.35 -5.20
CA GLU A 320 -14.73 30.04 -4.56
C GLU A 320 -13.65 30.46 -5.59
N ALA A 321 -13.32 29.59 -6.55
CA ALA A 321 -12.36 29.91 -7.59
C ALA A 321 -12.86 31.05 -8.51
N LEU A 322 -14.15 31.07 -8.85
CA LEU A 322 -14.77 32.14 -9.64
C LEU A 322 -14.81 33.47 -8.88
N ASP A 323 -15.10 33.45 -7.58
CA ASP A 323 -15.03 34.65 -6.73
C ASP A 323 -13.60 35.20 -6.66
N ALA A 324 -12.60 34.33 -6.48
CA ALA A 324 -11.19 34.73 -6.49
C ALA A 324 -10.76 35.33 -7.83
N MET A 325 -11.22 34.76 -8.95
CA MET A 325 -10.96 35.32 -10.29
C MET A 325 -11.63 36.68 -10.48
N THR A 326 -12.86 36.85 -9.99
CA THR A 326 -13.57 38.13 -10.03
C THR A 326 -12.80 39.20 -9.27
N LYS A 327 -12.40 38.90 -8.02
CA LYS A 327 -11.57 39.79 -7.20
C LYS A 327 -10.25 40.15 -7.87
N SER A 328 -9.58 39.18 -8.50
CA SER A 328 -8.36 39.46 -9.26
C SER A 328 -8.63 40.39 -10.44
N CYS A 329 -9.74 40.22 -11.16
CA CYS A 329 -10.12 41.09 -12.27
C CYS A 329 -10.37 42.53 -11.80
N ASP A 330 -11.04 42.71 -10.66
CA ASP A 330 -11.31 44.02 -10.10
C ASP A 330 -10.01 44.72 -9.66
N LEU A 331 -9.09 43.99 -9.02
CA LEU A 331 -7.75 44.51 -8.70
C LEU A 331 -6.98 44.95 -9.95
N TYR A 332 -7.09 44.21 -11.06
CA TYR A 332 -6.46 44.60 -12.32
C TYR A 332 -7.09 45.88 -12.91
N LYS A 333 -8.41 46.04 -12.81
CA LYS A 333 -9.08 47.28 -13.26
C LYS A 333 -8.64 48.47 -12.42
N GLU A 334 -8.63 48.34 -11.11
CA GLU A 334 -8.18 49.38 -10.18
C GLU A 334 -6.72 49.79 -10.47
N ALA A 335 -5.84 48.81 -10.68
CA ALA A 335 -4.45 49.08 -11.03
C ALA A 335 -4.31 49.80 -12.40
N ALA A 336 -5.11 49.41 -13.39
CA ALA A 336 -5.11 50.06 -14.70
C ALA A 336 -5.64 51.50 -14.64
N GLU A 337 -6.68 51.75 -13.83
CA GLU A 337 -7.21 53.09 -13.60
C GLU A 337 -6.21 53.97 -12.85
N ALA A 338 -5.55 53.45 -11.80
CA ALA A 338 -4.50 54.15 -11.08
C ALA A 338 -3.31 54.51 -11.98
N ALA A 339 -2.89 53.59 -12.87
CA ALA A 339 -1.83 53.86 -13.84
C ALA A 339 -2.21 54.93 -14.86
N ARG A 340 -3.47 54.93 -15.32
CA ARG A 340 -4.00 55.98 -16.21
C ARG A 340 -4.05 57.34 -15.51
N ALA A 341 -4.48 57.38 -14.25
CA ALA A 341 -4.48 58.60 -13.46
C ALA A 341 -3.06 59.16 -13.29
N ALA A 342 -2.07 58.32 -12.95
CA ALA A 342 -0.68 58.74 -12.84
C ALA A 342 -0.09 59.28 -14.15
N LEU A 343 -0.45 58.68 -15.30
CA LEU A 343 -0.05 59.18 -16.63
C LEU A 343 -0.73 60.52 -16.98
N ALA A 344 -2.00 60.69 -16.58
CA ALA A 344 -2.73 61.94 -16.77
C ALA A 344 -2.14 63.07 -15.91
N ASP A 345 -1.74 62.79 -14.66
CA ASP A 345 -1.07 63.77 -13.79
C ASP A 345 0.30 64.17 -14.34
N PHE A 346 1.06 63.20 -14.88
CA PHE A 346 2.35 63.47 -15.54
C PHE A 346 2.21 64.32 -16.82
N THR A 347 1.08 64.21 -17.52
CA THR A 347 0.82 64.99 -18.77
C THR A 347 0.04 66.27 -18.53
N GLY A 348 -0.66 66.41 -17.40
CA GLY A 348 -1.39 67.61 -16.98
C GLY A 348 -0.54 68.62 -16.19
N GLY A 349 0.60 68.18 -15.63
CA GLY A 349 1.60 69.04 -15.00
C GLY A 349 2.68 69.49 -15.99
N GLU A 350 2.55 70.73 -16.47
CA GLU A 350 3.52 71.52 -17.26
C GLU A 350 3.69 71.22 -18.75
N GLY A 351 3.70 72.30 -19.52
CA GLY A 351 3.74 72.32 -20.97
C GLY A 351 5.13 72.26 -21.59
N ALA A 352 5.11 71.96 -22.89
CA ALA A 352 6.14 72.08 -23.91
C ALA A 352 7.37 71.12 -23.83
N PRO A 353 7.78 70.55 -24.98
CA PRO A 353 8.79 69.49 -25.05
C PRO A 353 10.22 70.06 -25.00
N ARG A 354 11.15 69.31 -24.36
CA ARG A 354 12.59 69.56 -24.43
C ARG A 354 13.28 68.39 -25.17
N PRO A 355 14.18 68.65 -26.14
CA PRO A 355 14.80 67.59 -26.96
C PRO A 355 15.87 66.79 -26.16
N PRO A 356 16.31 65.63 -26.66
CA PRO A 356 16.78 64.53 -25.83
C PRO A 356 18.23 64.72 -25.39
N VAL A 357 18.53 64.24 -24.17
CA VAL A 357 19.90 64.00 -23.73
C VAL A 357 20.12 62.49 -23.67
N THR A 358 21.00 62.02 -24.54
CA THR A 358 21.57 60.68 -24.56
C THR A 358 22.32 60.40 -23.26
N GLY A 359 21.93 59.32 -22.58
CA GLY A 359 22.67 58.73 -21.47
C GLY A 359 22.35 57.23 -21.40
N GLU A 360 23.36 56.41 -21.67
CA GLU A 360 23.30 54.95 -21.68
C GLU A 360 22.91 54.37 -20.31
N ALA A 361 21.95 53.44 -20.28
CA ALA A 361 21.88 52.38 -19.27
C ALA A 361 20.93 51.24 -19.70
N GLY A 362 21.53 50.09 -20.05
CA GLY A 362 21.02 48.76 -19.73
C GLY A 362 19.72 48.30 -20.40
N ALA A 363 19.87 47.48 -21.43
CA ALA A 363 18.81 46.74 -22.11
C ALA A 363 17.88 45.96 -21.15
N ASP A 364 16.59 46.15 -21.41
CA ASP A 364 15.49 45.18 -21.39
C ASP A 364 15.54 44.03 -20.37
N ARG A 365 14.73 44.20 -19.32
CA ARG A 365 13.96 43.07 -18.76
C ARG A 365 12.49 43.44 -18.76
N SER A 366 11.78 42.88 -19.75
CA SER A 366 10.34 43.07 -19.90
C SER A 366 9.61 42.50 -18.66
N PRO A 367 8.69 43.25 -18.02
CA PRO A 367 7.95 42.82 -16.83
C PRO A 367 7.00 41.63 -17.08
N MET A 368 6.93 41.13 -18.31
CA MET A 368 6.23 39.90 -18.70
C MET A 368 6.98 38.61 -18.27
N ASP A 369 8.30 38.64 -18.11
CA ASP A 369 9.11 37.45 -17.76
C ASP A 369 8.97 37.03 -16.29
N THR A 370 8.70 37.99 -15.40
CA THR A 370 8.44 37.73 -13.98
C THR A 370 7.06 37.13 -13.74
N LEU A 371 6.07 37.46 -14.60
CA LEU A 371 4.73 36.87 -14.57
C LEU A 371 4.70 35.46 -15.20
N ALA A 372 5.47 35.21 -16.26
CA ALA A 372 5.61 33.87 -16.82
C ALA A 372 6.24 32.87 -15.82
N ARG A 373 7.13 33.33 -14.93
CA ARG A 373 7.73 32.49 -13.86
C ARG A 373 6.76 32.14 -12.72
N THR A 374 5.80 33.01 -12.43
CA THR A 374 4.82 32.77 -11.35
C THR A 374 3.65 31.89 -11.84
N PHE A 375 3.24 32.03 -13.11
CA PHE A 375 2.23 31.15 -13.73
C PHE A 375 2.79 29.84 -14.30
N GLY A 376 4.11 29.75 -14.54
CA GLY A 376 4.77 28.52 -14.96
C GLY A 376 4.74 27.38 -13.92
N ARG A 377 4.48 27.69 -12.64
CA ARG A 377 4.35 26.70 -11.56
C ARG A 377 3.00 25.97 -11.51
N PHE A 378 2.03 26.35 -12.35
CA PHE A 378 0.73 25.68 -12.48
C PHE A 378 0.55 24.91 -13.80
N ARG A 379 1.64 24.67 -14.56
CA ARG A 379 1.58 23.77 -15.72
C ARG A 379 1.75 22.31 -15.29
N LEU A 380 0.69 21.54 -15.50
CA LEU A 380 0.71 20.07 -15.61
C LEU A 380 1.87 19.62 -16.52
N PRO A 381 2.64 18.58 -16.16
CA PRO A 381 3.66 18.03 -17.05
C PRO A 381 3.00 17.44 -18.30
N LYS A 382 3.51 17.80 -19.47
CA LYS A 382 3.19 17.15 -20.75
C LYS A 382 4.15 15.98 -20.97
N LYS A 383 3.55 14.79 -21.11
CA LYS A 383 4.07 13.49 -21.52
C LYS A 383 4.97 12.75 -20.54
#